data_AF-A0A8D8MNG6-F1
#
_entry.id   AF-A0A8D8MNG6-F1
#
_cell.length_a   1.000
_cell.length_b   1.000
_cell.length_c   1.000
_cell.angle_alpha   90.00
_cell.angle_beta   90.00
_cell.angle_gamma   90.00
#
_symmetry.space_group_name_H-M   'P 1'
#
loop_
_entity.id
_entity.type
_entity.pdbx_description
1 polymer ?
#
loop_
_entity_poly.entity_id
_entity_poly.type
_entity_poly.pdbx_seq_one_letter_code
_entity_poly.pdbx_strand_id
1 'polypeptide(L)'
;MSSWQRPTSLEYPRVWIIFRARDVDSDELVEYRIQDLPGDRVEDAIAHMKTFFLRDEPMCSSVGLYRDPDALDEFAEMWRTVAAQKVAVVCFRAGSDEIVGLNMLTVVSQANAKEYKVGWEVFA
;
A
#
# COMPACT_ATOMS: atom_id res chain seq x y z
N MET A 1 12.56 0.87 -12.28
CA MET A 1 12.29 1.16 -10.85
C MET A 1 13.40 2.00 -10.27
N SER A 2 13.11 2.82 -9.26
CA SER A 2 14.08 3.79 -8.73
C SER A 2 15.36 3.12 -8.20
N SER A 3 16.54 3.68 -8.53
CA SER A 3 17.84 3.29 -7.94
C SER A 3 17.99 3.67 -6.48
N TRP A 4 17.05 4.44 -5.93
CA TRP A 4 17.02 4.78 -4.52
C TRP A 4 16.76 3.54 -3.66
N GLN A 5 17.44 3.47 -2.51
CA GLN A 5 17.29 2.40 -1.53
C GLN A 5 17.13 3.01 -0.14
N ARG A 6 16.23 2.45 0.67
CA ARG A 6 16.07 2.85 2.07
C ARG A 6 17.38 2.57 2.82
N PRO A 7 17.93 3.54 3.57
CA PRO A 7 19.13 3.30 4.38
C PRO A 7 18.92 2.15 5.37
N THR A 8 19.87 1.21 5.40
CA THR A 8 19.82 0.03 6.29
C THR A 8 20.13 0.36 7.75
N SER A 9 20.62 1.57 8.02
CA SER A 9 20.86 2.07 9.38
C SER A 9 19.57 2.40 10.13
N LEU A 10 18.44 2.53 9.43
CA LEU A 10 17.14 2.76 10.05
C LEU A 10 16.50 1.44 10.44
N GLU A 11 15.96 1.39 11.66
CA GLU A 11 15.12 0.29 12.12
C GLU A 11 13.97 0.05 11.12
N TYR A 12 13.68 -1.23 10.88
CA TYR A 12 12.59 -1.67 10.04
C TYR A 12 12.08 -3.04 10.55
N PRO A 13 10.77 -3.19 10.81
CA PRO A 13 9.73 -2.16 10.68
C PRO A 13 9.73 -1.17 11.86
N ARG A 14 9.45 0.11 11.58
CA ARG A 14 9.35 1.17 12.59
C ARG A 14 7.90 1.65 12.77
N VAL A 15 7.50 1.90 14.02
CA VAL A 15 6.25 2.61 14.34
C VAL A 15 6.45 4.12 14.19
N TRP A 16 5.61 4.75 13.38
CA TRP A 16 5.68 6.19 13.07
C TRP A 16 4.72 7.00 13.93
N ILE A 17 3.50 6.52 14.12
CA ILE A 17 2.43 7.23 14.83
C ILE A 17 1.59 6.22 15.63
N ILE A 18 1.24 6.59 16.86
CA ILE A 18 0.20 5.92 17.65
C ILE A 18 -0.90 6.96 17.92
N PHE A 19 -2.16 6.59 17.72
CA PHE A 19 -3.29 7.49 17.91
C PHE A 19 -4.52 6.72 18.39
N ARG A 20 -5.51 7.45 18.90
CA ARG A 20 -6.81 6.89 19.29
C ARG A 20 -7.90 7.39 18.35
N ALA A 21 -8.74 6.48 17.90
CA ALA A 21 -9.89 6.78 17.06
C ALA A 21 -11.04 5.82 17.37
N ARG A 22 -12.22 6.09 16.82
CA ARG A 22 -13.37 5.20 16.94
C ARG A 22 -13.05 3.86 16.26
N ASP A 23 -13.46 2.78 16.89
CA ASP A 23 -13.30 1.44 16.34
C ASP A 23 -14.07 1.26 15.02
N VAL A 24 -13.65 0.30 14.20
CA VAL A 24 -14.32 0.01 12.91
C VAL A 24 -15.70 -0.63 13.15
N ASP A 25 -15.80 -1.45 14.20
CA ASP A 25 -16.99 -2.25 14.51
C ASP A 25 -17.83 -1.69 15.66
N SER A 26 -17.37 -0.63 16.33
CA SER A 26 -18.02 -0.10 17.52
C SER A 26 -17.78 1.39 17.73
N ASP A 27 -18.54 1.99 18.66
CA ASP A 27 -18.41 3.41 19.03
C ASP A 27 -17.28 3.68 20.04
N GLU A 28 -16.52 2.65 20.42
CA GLU A 28 -15.45 2.75 21.40
C GLU A 28 -14.18 3.39 20.83
N LEU A 29 -13.44 4.10 21.68
CA LEU A 29 -12.14 4.67 21.31
C LEU A 29 -11.01 3.66 21.55
N VAL A 30 -10.55 3.04 20.48
CA VAL A 30 -9.42 2.11 20.47
C VAL A 30 -8.14 2.79 20.01
N GLU A 31 -7.01 2.17 20.31
CA GLU A 31 -5.70 2.64 19.88
C GLU A 31 -5.29 1.98 18.56
N TYR A 32 -4.66 2.77 17.70
CA TYR A 32 -4.12 2.35 16.42
C TYR A 32 -2.65 2.74 16.30
N ARG A 33 -1.89 1.95 15.54
CA ARG A 33 -0.50 2.25 15.19
C ARG A 33 -0.34 2.29 13.68
N ILE A 34 0.37 3.29 13.17
CA ILE A 34 0.88 3.32 11.80
C ILE A 34 2.36 3.00 11.86
N GLN A 35 2.76 1.99 11.11
CA GLN A 35 4.14 1.51 11.05
C GLN A 35 4.53 1.19 9.61
N ASP A 36 5.83 0.98 9.37
CA ASP A 36 6.28 0.35 8.15
C ASP A 36 5.57 -0.99 7.94
N LEU A 37 5.18 -1.29 6.69
CA LEU A 37 4.66 -2.59 6.30
C LEU A 37 5.72 -3.67 6.56
N PRO A 38 5.51 -4.63 7.48
CA PRO A 38 6.43 -5.73 7.70
C PRO A 38 6.52 -6.64 6.48
N GLY A 39 7.70 -7.21 6.22
CA GLY A 39 7.94 -8.03 5.02
C GLY A 39 7.09 -9.30 4.95
N ASP A 40 6.78 -9.90 6.09
CA ASP A 40 5.91 -11.07 6.24
C ASP A 40 4.41 -10.75 6.07
N ARG A 41 4.04 -9.46 6.03
CA ARG A 41 2.65 -8.98 5.86
C ARG A 41 2.36 -8.44 4.45
N VAL A 42 3.29 -8.56 3.52
CA VAL A 42 3.15 -8.00 2.16
C VAL A 42 1.99 -8.62 1.38
N GLU A 43 1.80 -9.93 1.46
CA GLU A 43 0.71 -10.60 0.74
C GLU A 43 -0.67 -10.27 1.36
N ASP A 44 -0.75 -10.16 2.69
CA ASP A 44 -1.96 -9.69 3.39
C ASP A 44 -2.32 -8.26 2.95
N ALA A 45 -1.31 -7.39 2.83
CA ALA A 45 -1.48 -6.02 2.38
C ALA A 45 -2.00 -5.95 0.93
N ILE A 46 -1.46 -6.78 0.03
CA ILE A 46 -1.91 -6.87 -1.35
C ILE A 46 -3.35 -7.39 -1.41
N ALA A 47 -3.70 -8.43 -0.64
CA ALA A 47 -5.05 -8.94 -0.57
C ALA A 47 -6.04 -7.87 -0.06
N HIS A 48 -5.64 -7.08 0.94
CA HIS A 48 -6.43 -5.95 1.44
C HIS A 48 -6.65 -4.89 0.35
N MET A 49 -5.61 -4.50 -0.38
CA MET A 49 -5.72 -3.54 -1.49
C MET A 49 -6.60 -4.05 -2.64
N LYS A 50 -6.50 -5.33 -3.01
CA LYS A 50 -7.36 -5.95 -4.04
C LYS A 50 -8.84 -5.94 -3.61
N THR A 51 -9.09 -6.17 -2.33
CA THR A 51 -10.46 -6.30 -1.78
C THR A 51 -11.17 -4.96 -1.61
N PHE A 52 -10.45 -3.95 -1.11
CA PHE A 52 -11.06 -2.66 -0.74
C PHE A 52 -10.67 -1.55 -1.72
N PHE A 53 -9.38 -1.34 -1.97
CA PHE A 53 -8.92 -0.20 -2.76
C PHE A 53 -9.39 -0.27 -4.22
N LEU A 54 -9.19 -1.40 -4.93
CA LEU A 54 -9.60 -1.51 -6.33
C LEU A 54 -11.12 -1.44 -6.54
N ARG A 55 -11.90 -1.80 -5.50
CA ARG A 55 -13.35 -1.79 -5.52
C ARG A 55 -13.93 -0.40 -5.23
N ASP A 56 -13.31 0.34 -4.31
CA ASP A 56 -13.90 1.57 -3.76
C ASP A 56 -13.25 2.84 -4.33
N GLU A 57 -12.01 2.78 -4.83
CA GLU A 57 -11.35 3.94 -5.43
C GLU A 57 -12.05 4.31 -6.77
N PRO A 58 -12.43 5.59 -6.98
CA PRO A 58 -13.26 6.00 -8.12
C PRO A 58 -12.70 5.62 -9.50
N MET A 59 -11.39 5.76 -9.75
CA MET A 59 -10.82 5.43 -11.05
C MET A 59 -10.85 3.91 -11.29
N CYS A 60 -10.41 3.12 -10.30
CA CYS A 60 -10.38 1.66 -10.38
C CYS A 60 -11.78 1.06 -10.54
N SER A 61 -12.73 1.56 -9.75
CA SER A 61 -14.11 1.07 -9.74
C SER A 61 -14.85 1.41 -11.03
N SER A 62 -14.60 2.60 -11.63
CA SER A 62 -15.27 3.05 -12.85
C SER A 62 -14.99 2.17 -14.07
N VAL A 63 -13.81 1.53 -14.12
CA VAL A 63 -13.41 0.63 -15.21
C VAL A 63 -13.47 -0.85 -14.80
N GLY A 64 -13.91 -1.15 -13.58
CA GLY A 64 -14.16 -2.52 -13.12
C GLY A 64 -12.91 -3.34 -12.81
N LEU A 65 -11.77 -2.73 -12.47
CA LEU A 65 -10.50 -3.44 -12.23
C LEU A 65 -10.61 -4.57 -11.19
N TYR A 66 -11.44 -4.38 -10.18
CA TYR A 66 -11.67 -5.37 -9.13
C TYR A 66 -12.34 -6.67 -9.61
N ARG A 67 -12.86 -6.71 -10.84
CA ARG A 67 -13.49 -7.88 -11.47
C ARG A 67 -12.63 -8.52 -12.55
N ASP A 68 -11.52 -7.89 -12.91
CA ASP A 68 -10.64 -8.32 -13.98
C ASP A 68 -9.45 -9.10 -13.39
N PRO A 69 -9.39 -10.43 -13.57
CA PRO A 69 -8.31 -11.25 -13.03
C PRO A 69 -6.91 -10.82 -13.49
N ASP A 70 -6.77 -10.37 -14.74
CA ASP A 70 -5.47 -9.99 -15.30
C ASP A 70 -4.99 -8.69 -14.63
N ALA A 71 -5.88 -7.69 -14.51
CA ALA A 71 -5.58 -6.47 -13.77
C ALA A 71 -5.25 -6.77 -12.30
N LEU A 72 -6.02 -7.66 -11.65
CA LEU A 72 -5.78 -8.07 -10.27
C LEU A 72 -4.39 -8.68 -10.05
N ASP A 73 -3.83 -9.35 -11.05
CA ASP A 73 -2.50 -9.94 -11.00
C ASP A 73 -1.41 -8.91 -11.33
N GLU A 74 -1.62 -8.04 -12.32
CA GLU A 74 -0.72 -6.93 -12.64
C GLU A 74 -0.54 -5.97 -11.44
N PHE A 75 -1.64 -5.61 -10.76
CA PHE A 75 -1.57 -4.79 -9.55
C PHE A 75 -0.83 -5.49 -8.40
N ALA A 76 -1.01 -6.81 -8.26
CA ALA A 76 -0.29 -7.57 -7.24
C ALA A 76 1.23 -7.57 -7.50
N GLU A 77 1.67 -7.77 -8.75
CA GLU A 77 3.08 -7.71 -9.13
C GLU A 77 3.69 -6.31 -8.93
N MET A 78 2.95 -5.28 -9.37
CA MET A 78 3.34 -3.89 -9.14
C MET A 78 3.50 -3.61 -7.64
N TRP A 79 2.53 -3.99 -6.81
CA TRP A 79 2.59 -3.74 -5.38
C TRP A 79 3.66 -4.54 -4.66
N ARG A 80 4.01 -5.76 -5.09
CA ARG A 80 5.20 -6.48 -4.57
C ARG A 80 6.47 -5.68 -4.83
N THR A 81 6.58 -5.09 -6.02
CA THR A 81 7.74 -4.28 -6.42
C THR A 81 7.79 -2.96 -5.64
N VAL A 82 6.62 -2.35 -5.38
CA VAL A 82 6.50 -1.16 -4.51
C VAL A 82 6.88 -1.50 -3.06
N ALA A 83 6.34 -2.60 -2.50
CA ALA A 83 6.63 -3.05 -1.13
C ALA A 83 8.12 -3.37 -0.91
N ALA A 84 8.82 -3.86 -1.94
CA ALA A 84 10.25 -4.12 -1.89
C ALA A 84 11.12 -2.87 -1.57
N GLN A 85 10.61 -1.66 -1.82
CA GLN A 85 11.30 -0.41 -1.42
C GLN A 85 11.25 -0.15 0.09
N LYS A 86 10.46 -0.91 0.86
CA LYS A 86 10.34 -0.79 2.32
C LYS A 86 9.97 0.62 2.79
N VAL A 87 9.09 1.30 2.06
CA VAL A 87 8.55 2.62 2.41
C VAL A 87 7.03 2.64 2.52
N ALA A 88 6.34 1.55 2.17
CA ALA A 88 4.91 1.40 2.41
C ALA A 88 4.60 1.36 3.91
N VAL A 89 3.44 1.89 4.28
CA VAL A 89 2.98 1.93 5.68
C VAL A 89 1.64 1.23 5.85
N VAL A 90 1.44 0.65 7.02
CA VAL A 90 0.25 -0.13 7.40
C VAL A 90 -0.27 0.35 8.75
N CYS A 91 -1.59 0.34 8.90
CA CYS A 91 -2.26 0.64 10.14
C CYS A 91 -2.84 -0.64 10.77
N PHE A 92 -2.55 -0.85 12.05
CA PHE A 92 -3.08 -1.95 12.85
C PHE A 92 -3.82 -1.40 14.08
N ARG A 93 -4.89 -2.09 14.49
CA ARG A 93 -5.51 -1.89 15.81
C ARG A 93 -4.60 -2.45 16.91
N ALA A 94 -4.50 -1.78 18.05
CA ALA A 94 -3.72 -2.27 19.18
C ALA A 94 -4.26 -3.62 19.68
N GLY A 95 -3.37 -4.57 19.97
CA GLY A 95 -3.76 -5.93 20.38
C GLY A 95 -4.29 -6.82 19.25
N SER A 96 -4.29 -6.34 18.00
CA SER A 96 -4.64 -7.11 16.80
C SER A 96 -3.57 -6.97 15.73
N ASP A 97 -3.50 -7.99 14.86
CA ASP A 97 -2.67 -8.01 13.65
C ASP A 97 -3.50 -7.78 12.38
N GLU A 98 -4.77 -7.42 12.54
CA GLU A 98 -5.69 -7.06 11.46
C GLU A 98 -5.31 -5.71 10.80
N ILE A 99 -5.15 -5.73 9.48
CA ILE A 99 -4.87 -4.53 8.68
C ILE A 99 -6.14 -3.68 8.59
N VAL A 100 -6.07 -2.47 9.13
CA VAL A 100 -7.18 -1.50 9.14
C VAL A 100 -7.06 -0.50 7.99
N GLY A 101 -5.84 -0.26 7.53
CA GLY A 101 -5.56 0.61 6.41
C GLY A 101 -4.13 0.47 5.92
N LEU A 102 -3.89 0.91 4.70
CA LEU A 102 -2.60 0.73 4.04
C LEU A 102 -2.30 1.88 3.08
N ASN A 103 -1.03 2.17 2.89
CA ASN A 103 -0.57 3.07 1.85
C ASN A 103 0.69 2.52 1.15
N MET A 104 0.52 2.15 -0.12
CA MET A 104 1.60 1.66 -0.99
C MET A 104 2.40 2.83 -1.55
N LEU A 105 3.51 3.16 -0.89
CA LEU A 105 4.36 4.31 -1.20
C LEU A 105 5.59 3.89 -2.04
N THR A 106 6.09 4.80 -2.89
CA THR A 106 7.30 4.63 -3.70
C THR A 106 8.12 5.92 -3.73
N VAL A 107 9.44 5.81 -3.83
CA VAL A 107 10.32 6.97 -4.02
C VAL A 107 10.68 7.10 -5.50
N VAL A 108 10.21 8.18 -6.14
CA VAL A 108 10.52 8.51 -7.53
C VAL A 108 11.56 9.62 -7.58
N SER A 109 12.62 9.44 -8.38
CA SER A 109 13.65 10.46 -8.62
C SER A 109 13.61 10.93 -10.07
N GLN A 110 14.11 12.14 -10.34
CA GLN A 110 14.18 12.66 -11.72
C GLN A 110 14.98 11.76 -12.66
N ALA A 111 16.02 11.09 -12.15
CA ALA A 111 16.82 10.12 -12.91
C ALA A 111 15.97 8.95 -13.44
N ASN A 112 14.92 8.57 -12.70
CA ASN A 112 14.06 7.43 -13.00
C ASN A 112 12.65 7.86 -13.47
N ALA A 113 12.39 9.16 -13.60
CA ALA A 113 11.10 9.71 -14.01
C ALA A 113 10.69 9.31 -15.44
N LYS A 114 11.66 8.90 -16.29
CA LYS A 114 11.39 8.42 -17.65
C LYS A 114 10.79 7.01 -17.69
N GLU A 115 11.05 6.16 -16.69
CA GLU A 115 10.48 4.80 -16.61
C GLU A 115 9.02 4.77 -16.12
N TYR A 116 8.57 5.83 -15.44
CA TYR A 116 7.17 6.01 -15.02
C TYR A 116 6.33 6.77 -16.05
N LYS A 117 6.85 7.00 -17.26
CA LYS A 117 6.00 7.39 -18.39
C LYS A 117 5.17 6.17 -18.78
N VAL A 118 4.09 5.93 -18.03
CA VAL A 118 2.98 5.10 -18.46
C VAL A 118 2.58 5.60 -19.84
N GLY A 119 2.48 4.69 -20.83
CA GLY A 119 2.19 5.02 -22.21
C GLY A 119 0.83 5.71 -22.35
N TRP A 120 0.80 7.03 -22.21
CA TRP A 120 -0.36 7.87 -22.53
C TRP A 120 -0.57 8.02 -24.04
N GLU A 121 0.28 7.40 -24.87
CA GLU A 121 0.19 7.44 -26.34
C GLU A 121 -0.94 6.56 -26.91
N VAL A 122 -1.73 5.88 -26.07
CA VAL A 122 -2.84 5.02 -26.52
C VAL A 122 -4.22 5.72 -26.44
N PHE A 123 -4.28 6.96 -25.94
CA PHE A 123 -5.53 7.74 -25.82
C PHE A 123 -5.49 9.14 -26.46
N ALA A 124 -4.59 9.36 -27.41
CA ALA A 124 -4.57 10.57 -28.25
C ALA A 124 -5.12 10.28 -29.65
#